data_AF-A0A1F8GEG5-F1
#
_entry.id   AF-A0A1F8GEG5-F1
#
_cell.length_a   1.000
_cell.length_b   1.000
_cell.length_c   1.000
_cell.angle_alpha   90.00
_cell.angle_beta   90.00
_cell.angle_gamma   90.00
#
_symmetry.space_group_name_H-M   'P 1'
#
loop_
_entity.id
_entity.type
_entity.pdbx_description
1 polymer ?
#
loop_
_entity_poly.entity_id
_entity_poly.type
_entity_poly.pdbx_seq_one_letter_code
_entity_poly.pdbx_strand_id
1 'polypeptide(L)'
;MIMRIMASVIILLALSPSFKEAYFQDSGLKPKSYKNWFARGIEVTLGRVTAQDLLDSPNNGEWLLYHGDYGANRFSPLNQIRPSNIYKLVPKWIYQIGKGGFVLRSSPVVYKGTMYITGSDEVHALDAATGTWLWVWRARDENTSNINRGVAISGDRLFFSTGDCRLVALDRISGNVIWSRQFAKPSDSYFSTTAPVVVGDKVILGVSNKNSGSRGFVTALSVVNGNELWRFWTIPEGVKFRGAPTWMVGSYDPFSDVLYWPVGVLEEGLGNSSGLNNIYDNSIVALNPNNGKVIWKTKLADSMPFDWDANEPLVLTDVVMDGINKKVILLAHRNGLFYLIDRVSGKIIFSKSFIKKLNWSSKDTCPARWGATNWMSPSFSPATNLFYVMVLEGCTNEPNTLHIKAIEPTSGDVVWDYPLRGSNLAAPGILSTGGGIVFSGEGSGHMVILNAKNGEKIWDFNTGKTIFASPVTYLSQEQQFLSVVAGSDVVTFGLYR
;
A
#
# COMPACT_ATOMS: atom_id res chain seq x y z
N MET A 1 20.72 16.41 40.33
CA MET A 1 19.74 16.00 41.35
C MET A 1 18.56 15.37 40.63
N ILE A 2 18.72 14.08 40.32
CA ILE A 2 17.86 13.23 39.50
C ILE A 2 16.95 12.43 40.45
N MET A 3 15.82 11.94 39.92
CA MET A 3 14.88 10.95 40.49
C MET A 3 13.66 11.47 41.28
N ARG A 4 12.63 11.82 40.52
CA ARG A 4 11.27 11.26 40.65
C ARG A 4 10.91 10.87 39.21
N ILE A 5 10.66 9.63 38.81
CA ILE A 5 9.46 8.82 39.07
C ILE A 5 9.84 7.38 38.64
N MET A 6 9.98 6.46 39.59
CA MET A 6 9.97 5.01 39.37
C MET A 6 9.30 4.37 40.59
N ALA A 7 7.98 4.29 40.56
CA ALA A 7 7.20 3.58 41.56
C ALA A 7 5.88 3.13 40.92
N SER A 8 5.95 2.16 39.99
CA SER A 8 4.80 1.39 39.51
C SER A 8 5.17 0.09 38.76
N VAL A 9 6.46 -0.26 38.60
CA VAL A 9 6.87 -1.47 37.86
C VAL A 9 7.35 -2.62 38.77
N ILE A 10 7.39 -2.41 40.09
CA ILE A 10 7.85 -3.43 41.06
C ILE A 10 6.69 -3.94 41.92
N ILE A 11 5.53 -4.26 41.31
CA ILE A 11 4.48 -5.09 41.94
C ILE A 11 3.80 -5.90 40.83
N LEU A 12 4.52 -6.85 40.24
CA LEU A 12 3.92 -7.91 39.40
C LEU A 12 4.78 -9.18 39.31
N LEU A 13 5.99 -9.18 39.89
CA LEU A 13 6.87 -10.35 39.99
C LEU A 13 6.68 -11.18 41.28
N ALA A 14 5.58 -10.98 42.02
CA ALA A 14 5.36 -11.63 43.31
C ALA A 14 3.98 -12.32 43.44
N LEU A 15 3.53 -13.04 42.41
CA LEU A 15 2.37 -13.92 42.53
C LEU A 15 2.71 -15.37 42.13
N SER A 16 2.25 -16.31 42.95
CA SER A 16 2.67 -17.71 43.00
C SER A 16 2.19 -18.55 41.80
N PRO A 17 2.85 -19.70 41.51
CA PRO A 17 2.54 -20.57 40.37
C PRO A 17 1.08 -21.08 40.31
N SER A 18 0.40 -21.12 41.44
CA SER A 18 -0.98 -21.60 41.60
C SER A 18 -2.05 -20.73 40.92
N PHE A 19 -1.74 -19.50 40.49
CA PHE A 19 -2.69 -18.68 39.73
C PHE A 19 -2.67 -18.94 38.21
N LYS A 20 -1.65 -19.64 37.69
CA LYS A 20 -1.50 -19.95 36.25
C LYS A 20 -2.31 -21.19 35.81
N GLU A 21 -2.76 -22.02 36.72
CA GLU A 21 -3.51 -23.25 36.40
C GLU A 21 -5.04 -23.04 36.29
N ALA A 22 -5.58 -21.92 36.78
CA ALA A 22 -7.02 -21.66 36.73
C ALA A 22 -7.55 -21.26 35.33
N TYR A 23 -6.67 -20.93 34.37
CA TYR A 23 -7.08 -20.49 33.02
C TYR A 23 -7.13 -21.62 31.97
N PHE A 24 -6.70 -22.84 32.33
CA PHE A 24 -6.55 -23.96 31.38
C PHE A 24 -7.47 -25.16 31.64
N GLN A 25 -8.42 -25.08 32.57
CA GLN A 25 -9.32 -26.21 32.86
C GLN A 25 -10.61 -26.28 32.02
N ASP A 26 -10.89 -25.34 31.11
CA ASP A 26 -12.20 -25.32 30.41
C ASP A 26 -12.15 -25.47 28.88
N SER A 27 -11.17 -26.19 28.34
CA SER A 27 -11.14 -26.46 26.88
C SER A 27 -10.82 -27.90 26.47
N GLY A 28 -10.69 -28.85 27.41
CA GLY A 28 -10.68 -30.29 27.11
C GLY A 28 -9.61 -30.80 26.14
N LEU A 29 -8.66 -29.97 25.70
CA LEU A 29 -7.64 -30.33 24.71
C LEU A 29 -6.27 -30.42 25.39
N LYS A 30 -5.78 -31.65 25.58
CA LYS A 30 -4.40 -31.90 26.04
C LYS A 30 -3.42 -31.62 24.90
N PRO A 31 -2.39 -30.77 25.08
CA PRO A 31 -1.40 -30.53 24.04
C PRO A 31 -0.42 -31.70 23.95
N LYS A 32 -0.35 -32.32 22.77
CA LYS A 32 0.80 -33.16 22.38
C LYS A 32 2.00 -32.26 22.10
N SER A 33 3.14 -32.71 22.60
CA SER A 33 4.43 -32.04 22.68
C SER A 33 5.00 -31.55 21.35
N TYR A 34 5.27 -30.24 21.25
CA TYR A 34 6.33 -29.69 20.40
C TYR A 34 7.45 -29.18 21.32
N LYS A 35 8.37 -30.06 21.69
CA LYS A 35 9.65 -29.68 22.28
C LYS A 35 10.75 -29.93 21.25
N ASN A 36 11.67 -28.97 21.18
CA ASN A 36 12.96 -28.95 20.49
C ASN A 36 12.97 -28.30 19.11
N TRP A 37 12.85 -26.98 19.07
CA TRP A 37 13.47 -26.12 18.05
C TRP A 37 13.81 -24.74 18.66
N PHE A 38 14.72 -24.69 19.63
CA PHE A 38 15.31 -23.42 20.08
C PHE A 38 16.78 -23.63 20.47
N ALA A 39 17.65 -23.60 19.48
CA ALA A 39 19.10 -23.41 19.65
C ALA A 39 19.58 -22.39 18.60
N ARG A 40 19.16 -21.14 18.80
CA ARG A 40 19.78 -19.87 18.37
C ARG A 40 18.82 -18.75 18.79
N GLY A 41 19.30 -17.83 19.62
CA GLY A 41 18.49 -16.81 20.28
C GLY A 41 17.89 -15.79 19.32
N ILE A 42 16.72 -16.11 18.77
CA ILE A 42 15.78 -15.14 18.23
C ILE A 42 14.71 -14.96 19.30
N GLU A 43 14.76 -13.85 20.05
CA GLU A 43 13.61 -13.39 20.83
C GLU A 43 12.51 -12.98 19.85
N VAL A 44 11.67 -13.93 19.43
CA VAL A 44 10.41 -13.59 18.77
C VAL A 44 9.50 -13.04 19.87
N THR A 45 9.36 -11.72 19.94
CA THR A 45 8.38 -11.08 20.82
C THR A 45 6.98 -11.39 20.27
N LEU A 46 6.42 -12.53 20.66
CA LEU A 46 5.13 -13.04 20.21
C LEU A 46 3.96 -12.25 20.83
N GLY A 47 3.79 -10.99 20.43
CA GLY A 47 2.52 -10.27 20.62
C GLY A 47 1.61 -10.45 19.40
N ARG A 48 0.31 -10.57 19.61
CA ARG A 48 -0.70 -10.51 18.53
C ARG A 48 -0.75 -9.10 17.95
N VAL A 49 -0.97 -8.97 16.64
CA VAL A 49 -1.26 -7.66 16.04
C VAL A 49 -2.63 -7.18 16.53
N THR A 50 -2.65 -6.05 17.21
CA THR A 50 -3.87 -5.41 17.71
C THR A 50 -4.42 -4.39 16.72
N ALA A 51 -5.66 -3.96 16.90
CA ALA A 51 -6.21 -2.84 16.13
C ALA A 51 -5.42 -1.55 16.37
N GLN A 52 -4.91 -1.35 17.60
CA GLN A 52 -4.08 -0.20 17.94
C GLN A 52 -2.74 -0.24 17.20
N ASP A 53 -2.10 -1.40 17.06
CA ASP A 53 -0.86 -1.53 16.27
C ASP A 53 -1.07 -1.05 14.82
N LEU A 54 -2.21 -1.40 14.21
CA LEU A 54 -2.55 -0.95 12.86
C LEU A 54 -2.80 0.56 12.78
N LEU A 55 -3.47 1.15 13.79
CA LEU A 55 -3.71 2.60 13.86
C LEU A 55 -2.41 3.38 14.07
N ASP A 56 -1.47 2.82 14.82
CA ASP A 56 -0.19 3.46 15.14
C ASP A 56 0.85 3.25 14.04
N SER A 57 0.58 2.45 13.01
CA SER A 57 1.51 2.25 11.90
C SER A 57 1.53 3.48 10.97
N PRO A 58 2.72 3.99 10.55
CA PRO A 58 4.07 3.55 10.88
C PRO A 58 4.73 4.35 12.02
N ASN A 59 3.94 5.08 12.84
CA ASN A 59 4.43 5.90 13.96
C ASN A 59 5.06 5.08 15.09
N ASN A 60 4.64 3.84 15.27
CA ASN A 60 5.27 2.87 16.18
C ASN A 60 6.61 2.31 15.66
N GLY A 61 7.08 2.73 14.49
CA GLY A 61 8.31 2.22 13.87
C GLY A 61 8.15 0.88 13.15
N GLU A 62 6.95 0.32 13.11
CA GLU A 62 6.60 -0.85 12.31
C GLU A 62 6.03 -0.42 10.95
N TRP A 63 5.80 -1.38 10.05
CA TRP A 63 5.16 -1.11 8.76
C TRP A 63 4.05 -2.14 8.49
N LEU A 64 2.85 -1.88 9.02
CA LEU A 64 1.80 -2.90 9.11
C LEU A 64 0.81 -2.91 7.94
N LEU A 65 0.76 -1.83 7.17
CA LEU A 65 -0.22 -1.62 6.10
C LEU A 65 0.49 -1.44 4.76
N TYR A 66 -0.16 -1.82 3.65
CA TYR A 66 0.43 -1.72 2.30
C TYR A 66 1.04 -0.34 2.03
N HIS A 67 0.33 0.73 2.40
CA HIS A 67 0.78 2.12 2.26
C HIS A 67 1.49 2.71 3.50
N GLY A 68 1.73 1.93 4.55
CA GLY A 68 2.29 2.42 5.82
C GLY A 68 1.22 2.76 6.84
N ASP A 69 0.23 3.58 6.47
CA ASP A 69 -0.94 3.91 7.29
C ASP A 69 -2.27 3.67 6.55
N TYR A 70 -3.39 3.89 7.25
CA TYR A 70 -4.73 3.78 6.69
C TYR A 70 -5.07 4.90 5.69
N GLY A 71 -4.41 6.05 5.80
CA GLY A 71 -4.60 7.19 4.92
C GLY A 71 -3.88 7.07 3.57
N ALA A 72 -3.34 5.90 3.24
CA ALA A 72 -2.48 5.67 2.09
C ALA A 72 -1.22 6.56 2.03
N ASN A 73 -0.79 7.12 3.16
CA ASN A 73 0.38 7.98 3.22
C ASN A 73 1.65 7.17 3.54
N ARG A 74 2.57 7.11 2.58
CA ARG A 74 3.87 6.46 2.74
C ARG A 74 4.90 7.34 3.45
N PHE A 75 4.51 8.03 4.51
CA PHE A 75 5.41 8.79 5.38
C PHE A 75 5.68 8.01 6.65
N SER A 76 6.94 7.97 7.09
CA SER A 76 7.31 7.43 8.41
C SER A 76 8.00 8.51 9.25
N PRO A 77 7.68 8.66 10.54
CA PRO A 77 8.37 9.64 11.39
C PRO A 77 9.81 9.24 11.74
N LEU A 78 10.26 8.02 11.38
CA LEU A 78 11.62 7.56 11.65
C LEU A 78 12.66 8.50 11.03
N ASN A 79 13.74 8.78 11.77
CA ASN A 79 14.70 9.84 11.44
C ASN A 79 16.16 9.48 11.71
N GLN A 80 16.47 8.19 11.91
CA GLN A 80 17.86 7.75 12.08
C GLN A 80 18.66 7.97 10.79
N ILE A 81 18.06 7.68 9.64
CA ILE A 81 18.63 7.94 8.30
C ILE A 81 18.25 9.36 7.88
N ARG A 82 19.25 10.21 7.62
CA ARG A 82 19.08 11.64 7.31
C ARG A 82 20.22 12.14 6.42
N PRO A 83 20.11 13.31 5.78
CA PRO A 83 21.18 13.82 4.90
C PRO A 83 22.56 13.86 5.56
N SER A 84 22.64 14.21 6.85
CA SER A 84 23.93 14.34 7.57
C SER A 84 24.66 13.03 7.85
N ASN A 85 24.04 11.86 7.64
CA ASN A 85 24.68 10.56 7.82
C ASN A 85 24.47 9.61 6.65
N ILE A 86 23.96 10.10 5.52
CA ILE A 86 23.55 9.27 4.37
C ILE A 86 24.73 8.49 3.76
N TYR A 87 25.95 9.01 3.90
CA TYR A 87 27.19 8.35 3.46
C TYR A 87 27.49 7.04 4.21
N LYS A 88 26.81 6.76 5.33
CA LYS A 88 26.91 5.49 6.06
C LYS A 88 25.87 4.46 5.62
N LEU A 89 24.94 4.81 4.73
CA LEU A 89 23.90 3.89 4.30
C LEU A 89 24.49 2.82 3.37
N VAL A 90 24.33 1.55 3.75
CA VAL A 90 24.87 0.40 3.01
C VAL A 90 23.81 -0.69 2.87
N PRO A 91 23.88 -1.56 1.85
CA PRO A 91 23.11 -2.80 1.82
C PRO A 91 23.44 -3.63 3.05
N LYS A 92 22.40 -4.14 3.72
CA LYS A 92 22.52 -5.01 4.90
C LYS A 92 22.28 -6.47 4.57
N TRP A 93 21.31 -6.73 3.70
CA TRP A 93 21.01 -8.06 3.21
C TRP A 93 20.18 -7.97 1.93
N ILE A 94 20.21 -9.05 1.15
CA ILE A 94 19.40 -9.25 -0.05
C ILE A 94 18.75 -10.63 0.07
N TYR A 95 17.46 -10.72 -0.21
CA TYR A 95 16.71 -11.97 -0.25
C TYR A 95 16.03 -12.15 -1.61
N GLN A 96 16.18 -13.31 -2.24
CA GLN A 96 15.59 -13.59 -3.55
C GLN A 96 14.26 -14.32 -3.40
N ILE A 97 13.19 -13.72 -3.88
CA ILE A 97 11.86 -14.33 -3.95
C ILE A 97 11.88 -15.31 -5.13
N GLY A 98 11.98 -16.61 -4.83
CA GLY A 98 12.29 -17.65 -5.80
C GLY A 98 11.37 -17.69 -7.02
N LYS A 99 10.04 -17.54 -6.85
CA LYS A 99 9.05 -17.55 -7.94
C LYS A 99 8.54 -16.15 -8.31
N GLY A 100 9.30 -15.10 -8.02
CA GLY A 100 8.98 -13.77 -8.50
C GLY A 100 9.33 -13.62 -9.97
N GLY A 101 8.33 -13.51 -10.85
CA GLY A 101 8.59 -12.98 -12.20
C GLY A 101 9.31 -11.62 -12.15
N PHE A 102 9.78 -11.12 -13.29
CA PHE A 102 10.60 -9.91 -13.39
C PHE A 102 9.95 -8.57 -12.90
N VAL A 103 8.74 -8.61 -12.30
CA VAL A 103 7.86 -7.43 -12.11
C VAL A 103 7.06 -7.49 -10.79
N LEU A 104 7.68 -7.84 -9.65
CA LEU A 104 6.97 -7.80 -8.36
C LEU A 104 6.64 -6.36 -7.96
N ARG A 105 5.39 -6.15 -7.52
CA ARG A 105 4.87 -4.86 -7.03
C ARG A 105 4.60 -4.87 -5.53
N SER A 106 5.16 -5.86 -4.84
CA SER A 106 4.86 -6.17 -3.45
C SER A 106 5.51 -5.17 -2.51
N SER A 107 4.73 -4.64 -1.55
CA SER A 107 5.27 -3.89 -0.41
C SER A 107 5.34 -4.82 0.80
N PRO A 108 6.49 -4.95 1.48
CA PRO A 108 6.58 -5.75 2.69
C PRO A 108 5.70 -5.20 3.81
N VAL A 109 5.20 -6.10 4.65
CA VAL A 109 4.62 -5.78 5.97
C VAL A 109 5.62 -6.23 7.03
N VAL A 110 5.95 -5.36 7.98
CA VAL A 110 6.92 -5.65 9.06
C VAL A 110 6.27 -5.45 10.41
N TYR A 111 6.40 -6.45 11.28
CA TYR A 111 5.93 -6.41 12.66
C TYR A 111 6.89 -7.16 13.57
N LYS A 112 7.39 -6.50 14.62
CA LYS A 112 8.20 -7.11 15.69
C LYS A 112 9.34 -7.96 15.13
N GLY A 113 10.10 -7.37 14.20
CA GLY A 113 11.27 -8.00 13.59
C GLY A 113 10.96 -9.10 12.56
N THR A 114 9.69 -9.37 12.23
CA THR A 114 9.33 -10.28 11.13
C THR A 114 8.83 -9.48 9.93
N MET A 115 9.42 -9.71 8.76
CA MET A 115 8.97 -9.18 7.47
C MET A 115 8.17 -10.23 6.72
N TYR A 116 6.98 -9.86 6.26
CA TYR A 116 6.14 -10.63 5.37
C TYR A 116 6.15 -10.00 3.98
N ILE A 117 6.53 -10.77 2.97
CA ILE A 117 6.62 -10.29 1.59
C ILE A 117 6.03 -11.31 0.63
N THR A 118 5.45 -10.83 -0.48
CA THR A 118 4.77 -11.70 -1.45
C THR A 118 5.54 -11.79 -2.76
N GLY A 119 5.57 -13.00 -3.31
CA GLY A 119 5.75 -13.23 -4.73
C GLY A 119 4.41 -13.20 -5.45
N SER A 120 4.36 -13.75 -6.67
CA SER A 120 3.14 -13.84 -7.47
C SER A 120 2.07 -14.72 -6.80
N ASP A 121 2.46 -15.93 -6.36
CA ASP A 121 1.61 -16.94 -5.73
C ASP A 121 2.23 -17.50 -4.42
N GLU A 122 3.09 -16.72 -3.78
CA GLU A 122 3.82 -17.13 -2.56
C GLU A 122 3.89 -16.02 -1.52
N VAL A 123 3.96 -16.41 -0.25
CA VAL A 123 4.17 -15.51 0.90
C VAL A 123 5.38 -16.01 1.68
N HIS A 124 6.31 -15.11 1.96
CA HIS A 124 7.54 -15.38 2.69
C HIS A 124 7.50 -14.63 4.02
N ALA A 125 7.90 -15.30 5.10
CA ALA A 125 8.28 -14.64 6.34
C ALA A 125 9.80 -14.68 6.50
N LEU A 126 10.38 -13.52 6.79
CA LEU A 126 11.81 -13.32 6.95
C LEU A 126 12.08 -12.62 8.28
N ASP A 127 13.23 -12.89 8.89
CA ASP A 127 13.78 -12.01 9.92
C ASP A 127 14.13 -10.66 9.28
N ALA A 128 13.53 -9.57 9.76
CA ALA A 128 13.63 -8.26 9.14
C ALA A 128 15.03 -7.63 9.29
N ALA A 129 15.82 -8.04 10.28
CA ALA A 129 17.17 -7.51 10.47
C ALA A 129 18.20 -8.19 9.54
N THR A 130 17.98 -9.45 9.19
CA THR A 130 18.98 -10.30 8.52
C THR A 130 18.55 -10.85 7.15
N GLY A 131 17.26 -10.84 6.84
CA GLY A 131 16.72 -11.50 5.65
C GLY A 131 16.67 -13.02 5.76
N THR A 132 16.96 -13.59 6.94
CA THR A 132 16.92 -15.04 7.16
C THR A 132 15.49 -15.54 6.97
N TRP A 133 15.31 -16.59 6.16
CA TRP A 133 13.99 -17.16 5.93
C TRP A 133 13.46 -17.82 7.21
N LEU A 134 12.18 -17.62 7.51
CA LEU A 134 11.47 -18.28 8.61
C LEU A 134 10.54 -19.36 8.06
N TRP A 135 9.67 -18.99 7.12
CA TRP A 135 8.80 -19.92 6.39
C TRP A 135 8.40 -19.36 5.03
N VAL A 136 7.95 -20.24 4.14
CA VAL A 136 7.36 -19.87 2.85
C VAL A 136 6.08 -20.68 2.64
N TRP A 137 4.99 -19.99 2.32
CA TRP A 137 3.75 -20.60 1.86
C TRP A 137 3.61 -20.38 0.35
N ARG A 138 3.09 -21.38 -0.36
CA ARG A 138 2.82 -21.32 -1.81
C ARG A 138 1.41 -21.80 -2.11
N ALA A 139 0.75 -21.12 -3.05
CA ALA A 139 -0.51 -21.60 -3.60
C ALA A 139 -0.32 -22.97 -4.28
N ARG A 140 -1.36 -23.82 -4.25
CA ARG A 140 -1.32 -25.14 -4.89
C ARG A 140 -1.42 -25.06 -6.41
N ASP A 141 -2.28 -24.16 -6.89
CA ASP A 141 -2.48 -23.89 -8.30
C ASP A 141 -1.53 -22.75 -8.68
N GLU A 142 -0.47 -23.09 -9.41
CA GLU A 142 0.57 -22.13 -9.82
C GLU A 142 0.17 -21.39 -11.10
N ASN A 143 0.55 -20.11 -11.23
CA ASN A 143 0.33 -19.21 -12.38
C ASN A 143 -0.99 -18.42 -12.39
N THR A 144 -1.48 -17.98 -11.22
CA THR A 144 -2.79 -17.31 -11.16
C THR A 144 -2.73 -15.80 -11.48
N SER A 145 -1.55 -15.17 -11.36
CA SER A 145 -1.21 -13.83 -11.87
C SER A 145 0.26 -13.54 -11.54
N ASN A 146 1.03 -12.93 -12.44
CA ASN A 146 2.42 -12.53 -12.13
C ASN A 146 2.51 -11.32 -11.18
N ILE A 147 1.41 -10.61 -10.92
CA ILE A 147 1.40 -9.35 -10.14
C ILE A 147 0.69 -9.55 -8.81
N ASN A 148 1.39 -9.23 -7.72
CA ASN A 148 0.83 -9.15 -6.37
C ASN A 148 1.37 -7.91 -5.64
N ARG A 149 0.56 -7.31 -4.77
CA ARG A 149 0.90 -6.08 -4.04
C ARG A 149 1.23 -6.27 -2.55
N GLY A 150 0.95 -7.43 -1.96
CA GLY A 150 1.33 -7.71 -0.59
C GLY A 150 0.26 -8.47 0.20
N VAL A 151 0.40 -8.41 1.53
CA VAL A 151 -0.51 -9.03 2.51
C VAL A 151 -1.12 -7.97 3.42
N ALA A 152 -2.22 -8.33 4.07
CA ALA A 152 -2.68 -7.65 5.28
C ALA A 152 -2.39 -8.51 6.52
N ILE A 153 -2.37 -7.90 7.71
CA ILE A 153 -2.08 -8.60 8.96
C ILE A 153 -3.10 -8.19 10.05
N SER A 154 -3.53 -9.14 10.87
CA SER A 154 -4.34 -8.87 12.07
C SER A 154 -4.36 -10.07 13.01
N GLY A 155 -4.22 -9.83 14.32
CA GLY A 155 -4.07 -10.87 15.31
C GLY A 155 -2.87 -11.78 15.02
N ASP A 156 -3.14 -13.06 14.84
CA ASP A 156 -2.14 -14.06 14.41
C ASP A 156 -2.27 -14.45 12.93
N ARG A 157 -2.99 -13.65 12.13
CA ARG A 157 -3.31 -13.97 10.75
C ARG A 157 -2.63 -13.03 9.77
N LEU A 158 -2.19 -13.60 8.65
CA LEU A 158 -1.89 -12.88 7.41
C LEU A 158 -2.98 -13.17 6.40
N PHE A 159 -3.36 -12.17 5.62
CA PHE A 159 -4.34 -12.30 4.55
C PHE A 159 -3.68 -12.00 3.21
N PHE A 160 -3.75 -12.96 2.31
CA PHE A 160 -3.15 -12.91 0.98
C PHE A 160 -4.23 -13.14 -0.08
N SER A 161 -4.29 -12.25 -1.08
CA SER A 161 -5.11 -12.49 -2.27
C SER A 161 -4.26 -13.16 -3.34
N THR A 162 -4.65 -14.35 -3.76
CA THR A 162 -4.10 -15.02 -4.97
C THR A 162 -4.62 -14.35 -6.23
N GLY A 163 -3.96 -14.56 -7.36
CA GLY A 163 -4.33 -14.01 -8.67
C GLY A 163 -5.69 -14.51 -9.19
N ASP A 164 -6.07 -15.72 -8.84
CA ASP A 164 -7.35 -16.34 -9.19
C ASP A 164 -8.51 -15.88 -8.29
N CYS A 165 -8.34 -14.82 -7.49
CA CYS A 165 -9.36 -14.26 -6.59
C CYS A 165 -9.73 -15.16 -5.39
N ARG A 166 -8.75 -15.85 -4.79
CA ARG A 166 -8.91 -16.46 -3.46
C ARG A 166 -8.27 -15.58 -2.39
N LEU A 167 -8.99 -15.39 -1.29
CA LEU A 167 -8.42 -14.86 -0.07
C LEU A 167 -7.97 -16.02 0.80
N VAL A 168 -6.69 -16.05 1.15
CA VAL A 168 -6.06 -17.06 1.99
C VAL A 168 -5.68 -16.41 3.31
N ALA A 169 -6.14 -16.98 4.42
CA ALA A 169 -5.66 -16.64 5.75
C ALA A 169 -4.60 -17.64 6.19
N LEU A 170 -3.41 -17.14 6.50
CA LEU A 170 -2.29 -17.92 7.01
C LEU A 170 -2.06 -17.58 8.48
N ASP A 171 -1.66 -18.57 9.27
CA ASP A 171 -1.05 -18.31 10.57
C ASP A 171 0.30 -17.60 10.34
N ARG A 172 0.46 -16.41 10.91
CA ARG A 172 1.61 -15.54 10.62
C ARG A 172 2.95 -16.13 11.11
N ILE A 173 2.92 -17.02 12.10
CA ILE A 173 4.12 -17.57 12.72
C ILE A 173 4.61 -18.81 11.97
N SER A 174 3.69 -19.66 11.53
CA SER A 174 4.00 -20.96 10.91
C SER A 174 3.79 -21.01 9.40
N GLY A 175 3.03 -20.07 8.83
CA GLY A 175 2.61 -20.09 7.43
C GLY A 175 1.51 -21.11 7.11
N ASN A 176 0.94 -21.79 8.12
CA ASN A 176 -0.12 -22.77 7.92
C ASN A 176 -1.42 -22.08 7.47
N VAL A 177 -2.13 -22.71 6.52
CA VAL A 177 -3.44 -22.20 6.08
C VAL A 177 -4.47 -22.40 7.19
N ILE A 178 -5.10 -21.31 7.60
CA ILE A 178 -6.24 -21.31 8.53
C ILE A 178 -7.54 -21.52 7.73
N TRP A 179 -7.72 -20.74 6.66
CA TRP A 179 -8.83 -20.89 5.72
C TRP A 179 -8.49 -20.30 4.35
N SER A 180 -9.26 -20.69 3.32
CA SER A 180 -9.21 -20.11 1.97
C SER A 180 -10.62 -19.96 1.42
N ARG A 181 -10.92 -18.83 0.78
CA ARG A 181 -12.23 -18.50 0.21
C ARG A 181 -12.11 -17.84 -1.16
N GLN A 182 -12.86 -18.35 -2.13
CA GLN A 182 -13.02 -17.74 -3.44
C GLN A 182 -13.96 -16.54 -3.31
N PHE A 183 -13.51 -15.32 -3.62
CA PHE A 183 -14.35 -14.11 -3.55
C PHE A 183 -14.79 -13.60 -4.93
N ALA A 184 -14.16 -14.06 -6.00
CA ALA A 184 -14.60 -13.90 -7.38
C ALA A 184 -14.06 -15.05 -8.23
N LYS A 185 -14.60 -15.28 -9.42
CA LYS A 185 -14.21 -16.43 -10.24
C LYS A 185 -13.45 -15.99 -11.50
N PRO A 186 -12.33 -16.64 -11.83
CA PRO A 186 -11.67 -16.43 -13.12
C PRO A 186 -12.54 -16.79 -14.33
N SER A 187 -13.48 -17.72 -14.18
CA SER A 187 -14.48 -18.06 -15.22
C SER A 187 -15.37 -16.87 -15.60
N ASP A 188 -15.52 -15.94 -14.67
CA ASP A 188 -16.29 -14.70 -14.83
C ASP A 188 -15.32 -13.55 -15.14
N SER A 189 -14.14 -13.88 -15.69
CA SER A 189 -13.10 -12.95 -16.14
C SER A 189 -12.57 -12.00 -15.06
N TYR A 190 -12.63 -12.42 -13.79
CA TYR A 190 -12.00 -11.73 -12.67
C TYR A 190 -10.59 -12.24 -12.41
N PHE A 191 -9.72 -11.32 -11.99
CA PHE A 191 -8.43 -11.65 -11.38
C PHE A 191 -8.14 -10.66 -10.25
N SER A 192 -7.18 -10.99 -9.39
CA SER A 192 -6.77 -10.11 -8.31
C SER A 192 -5.29 -9.78 -8.41
N THR A 193 -4.99 -8.53 -8.06
CA THR A 193 -3.62 -8.04 -7.91
C THR A 193 -3.46 -7.19 -6.65
N THR A 194 -4.56 -6.94 -5.93
CA THR A 194 -4.61 -5.98 -4.82
C THR A 194 -4.09 -6.59 -3.53
N ALA A 195 -3.48 -5.77 -2.67
CA ALA A 195 -3.23 -6.17 -1.30
C ALA A 195 -4.54 -5.96 -0.50
N PRO A 196 -4.94 -6.89 0.38
CA PRO A 196 -6.08 -6.65 1.25
C PRO A 196 -5.80 -5.53 2.27
N VAL A 197 -6.85 -4.98 2.88
CA VAL A 197 -6.75 -4.12 4.07
C VAL A 197 -7.66 -4.66 5.17
N VAL A 198 -7.19 -4.67 6.42
CA VAL A 198 -8.02 -5.07 7.56
C VAL A 198 -8.64 -3.84 8.19
N VAL A 199 -9.95 -3.83 8.39
CA VAL A 199 -10.68 -2.80 9.14
C VAL A 199 -11.59 -3.51 10.14
N GLY A 200 -11.26 -3.39 11.43
CA GLY A 200 -11.94 -4.11 12.50
C GLY A 200 -11.88 -5.63 12.31
N ASP A 201 -13.04 -6.25 12.19
CA ASP A 201 -13.23 -7.69 11.99
C ASP A 201 -13.33 -8.11 10.50
N LYS A 202 -12.97 -7.21 9.58
CA LYS A 202 -13.16 -7.38 8.13
C LYS A 202 -11.85 -7.29 7.39
N VAL A 203 -11.69 -8.14 6.39
CA VAL A 203 -10.68 -8.02 5.33
C VAL A 203 -11.38 -7.45 4.10
N ILE A 204 -10.95 -6.29 3.65
CA ILE A 204 -11.56 -5.54 2.56
C ILE A 204 -10.63 -5.56 1.35
N LEU A 205 -11.21 -5.82 0.18
CA LEU A 205 -10.47 -5.86 -1.09
C LEU A 205 -11.37 -5.52 -2.27
N GLY A 206 -10.74 -4.98 -3.32
CA GLY A 206 -11.37 -4.78 -4.61
C GLY A 206 -11.04 -5.91 -5.60
N VAL A 207 -11.24 -5.64 -6.89
CA VAL A 207 -11.07 -6.64 -7.96
C VAL A 207 -10.51 -6.03 -9.24
N SER A 208 -9.83 -6.85 -10.05
CA SER A 208 -9.47 -6.51 -11.42
C SER A 208 -10.38 -7.27 -12.40
N ASN A 209 -10.80 -6.59 -13.49
CA ASN A 209 -11.73 -7.14 -14.47
C ASN A 209 -11.56 -6.51 -15.88
N LYS A 210 -10.32 -6.31 -16.33
CA LYS A 210 -10.07 -5.62 -17.61
C LYS A 210 -10.63 -6.39 -18.81
N ASN A 211 -11.42 -5.72 -19.66
CA ASN A 211 -11.94 -6.20 -20.95
C ASN A 211 -12.64 -7.58 -20.87
N SER A 212 -13.52 -7.73 -19.88
CA SER A 212 -13.85 -9.03 -19.29
C SER A 212 -15.32 -9.41 -19.40
N GLY A 213 -16.20 -8.46 -19.73
CA GLY A 213 -17.65 -8.66 -19.55
C GLY A 213 -18.16 -8.33 -18.14
N SER A 214 -17.27 -8.10 -17.17
CA SER A 214 -17.60 -8.15 -15.74
C SER A 214 -17.66 -6.77 -15.06
N ARG A 215 -18.32 -6.72 -13.90
CA ARG A 215 -18.54 -5.48 -13.11
C ARG A 215 -17.55 -5.38 -11.96
N GLY A 216 -17.03 -4.19 -11.69
CA GLY A 216 -16.15 -3.98 -10.53
C GLY A 216 -16.93 -4.01 -9.21
N PHE A 217 -16.22 -4.28 -8.13
CA PHE A 217 -16.81 -4.30 -6.79
C PHE A 217 -15.76 -4.07 -5.70
N VAL A 218 -16.20 -3.67 -4.52
CA VAL A 218 -15.45 -3.80 -3.26
C VAL A 218 -16.19 -4.79 -2.38
N THR A 219 -15.47 -5.71 -1.72
CA THR A 219 -16.07 -6.70 -0.83
C THR A 219 -15.37 -6.71 0.52
N ALA A 220 -16.11 -7.04 1.58
CA ALA A 220 -15.58 -7.30 2.91
C ALA A 220 -15.85 -8.74 3.31
N LEU A 221 -14.80 -9.44 3.74
CA LEU A 221 -14.85 -10.81 4.23
C LEU A 221 -14.48 -10.84 5.72
N SER A 222 -15.04 -11.77 6.48
CA SER A 222 -14.70 -11.92 7.90
C SER A 222 -13.24 -12.36 8.09
N VAL A 223 -12.51 -11.71 9.00
CA VAL A 223 -11.16 -12.14 9.42
C VAL A 223 -11.13 -13.54 10.04
N VAL A 224 -12.28 -14.04 10.52
CA VAL A 224 -12.39 -15.30 11.25
C VAL A 224 -12.48 -16.50 10.31
N ASN A 225 -13.32 -16.41 9.28
CA ASN A 225 -13.67 -17.55 8.43
C ASN A 225 -13.73 -17.24 6.92
N GLY A 226 -13.51 -15.98 6.54
CA GLY A 226 -13.54 -15.52 5.15
C GLY A 226 -14.92 -15.45 4.52
N ASN A 227 -16.01 -15.59 5.28
CA ASN A 227 -17.36 -15.41 4.73
C ASN A 227 -17.56 -13.95 4.31
N GLU A 228 -18.18 -13.74 3.14
CA GLU A 228 -18.54 -12.40 2.68
C GLU A 228 -19.58 -11.78 3.62
N LEU A 229 -19.30 -10.56 4.06
CA LEU A 229 -20.16 -9.77 4.95
C LEU A 229 -20.99 -8.77 4.16
N TRP A 230 -20.37 -8.12 3.17
CA TRP A 230 -21.04 -7.23 2.24
C TRP A 230 -20.25 -7.09 0.95
N ARG A 231 -20.95 -6.65 -0.10
CA ARG A 231 -20.36 -6.31 -1.40
C ARG A 231 -21.00 -5.06 -1.98
N PHE A 232 -20.15 -4.12 -2.37
CA PHE A 232 -20.51 -2.93 -3.13
C PHE A 232 -20.16 -3.14 -4.60
N TRP A 233 -21.13 -3.01 -5.50
CA TRP A 233 -20.91 -3.08 -6.95
C TRP A 233 -20.72 -1.68 -7.55
N THR A 234 -19.68 -1.48 -8.35
CA THR A 234 -19.42 -0.19 -9.02
C THR A 234 -20.35 0.06 -10.22
N ILE A 235 -21.04 -0.99 -10.67
CA ILE A 235 -22.02 -0.97 -11.74
C ILE A 235 -23.22 -1.85 -11.30
N PRO A 236 -24.46 -1.37 -11.42
CA PRO A 236 -25.65 -2.15 -11.07
C PRO A 236 -25.83 -3.35 -12.02
N GLU A 237 -26.75 -4.25 -11.66
CA GLU A 237 -27.07 -5.40 -12.52
C GLU A 237 -28.04 -4.99 -13.63
N GLY A 238 -28.05 -5.74 -14.74
CA GLY A 238 -29.01 -5.54 -15.83
C GLY A 238 -28.76 -4.30 -16.71
N VAL A 239 -27.64 -3.61 -16.55
CA VAL A 239 -27.23 -2.50 -17.44
C VAL A 239 -26.15 -2.94 -18.42
N LYS A 240 -26.02 -2.22 -19.55
CA LYS A 240 -25.04 -2.54 -20.60
C LYS A 240 -23.57 -2.32 -20.21
N PHE A 241 -23.33 -1.60 -19.11
CA PHE A 241 -22.00 -1.17 -18.69
C PHE A 241 -21.23 -2.28 -17.96
N ARG A 242 -19.91 -2.27 -18.13
CA ARG A 242 -18.96 -3.22 -17.52
C ARG A 242 -17.59 -2.54 -17.34
N GLY A 243 -16.67 -3.19 -16.63
CA GLY A 243 -15.42 -2.59 -16.18
C GLY A 243 -15.56 -1.95 -14.79
N ALA A 244 -15.08 -0.73 -14.64
CA ALA A 244 -14.99 0.03 -13.39
C ALA A 244 -14.31 -0.75 -12.24
N PRO A 245 -13.11 -1.33 -12.47
CA PRO A 245 -12.39 -2.12 -11.46
C PRO A 245 -11.91 -1.27 -10.29
N THR A 246 -11.56 -1.96 -9.21
CA THR A 246 -11.18 -1.39 -7.90
C THR A 246 -9.84 -1.99 -7.47
N TRP A 247 -8.90 -2.09 -8.40
CA TRP A 247 -7.74 -2.98 -8.32
C TRP A 247 -6.59 -2.48 -7.43
N MET A 248 -6.73 -1.27 -6.86
CA MET A 248 -5.83 -0.75 -5.82
C MET A 248 -6.44 -0.84 -4.43
N VAL A 249 -5.59 -0.71 -3.41
CA VAL A 249 -6.00 -0.66 -2.01
C VAL A 249 -6.66 0.69 -1.76
N GLY A 250 -7.86 0.69 -1.16
CA GLY A 250 -8.51 1.91 -0.69
C GLY A 250 -7.89 2.46 0.59
N SER A 251 -8.29 3.67 0.95
CA SER A 251 -7.90 4.34 2.20
C SER A 251 -9.02 4.28 3.23
N TYR A 252 -8.68 4.41 4.51
CA TYR A 252 -9.61 4.39 5.63
C TYR A 252 -9.31 5.56 6.57
N ASP A 253 -10.35 6.28 7.00
CA ASP A 253 -10.25 7.26 8.07
C ASP A 253 -10.86 6.65 9.35
N PRO A 254 -10.04 6.21 10.32
CA PRO A 254 -10.53 5.59 11.55
C PRO A 254 -11.27 6.57 12.47
N PHE A 255 -11.09 7.89 12.29
CA PHE A 255 -11.79 8.88 13.12
C PHE A 255 -13.23 9.09 12.68
N SER A 256 -13.48 9.05 11.36
CA SER A 256 -14.83 9.20 10.80
C SER A 256 -15.49 7.87 10.45
N ASP A 257 -14.75 6.76 10.57
CA ASP A 257 -15.17 5.41 10.16
C ASP A 257 -15.65 5.36 8.69
N VAL A 258 -14.82 5.88 7.78
CA VAL A 258 -15.13 5.95 6.35
C VAL A 258 -14.03 5.29 5.52
N LEU A 259 -14.44 4.44 4.57
CA LEU A 259 -13.57 3.91 3.52
C LEU A 259 -13.66 4.79 2.29
N TYR A 260 -12.52 5.08 1.67
CA TYR A 260 -12.43 5.75 0.39
C TYR A 260 -11.82 4.80 -0.62
N TRP A 261 -12.55 4.46 -1.67
CA TRP A 261 -12.09 3.54 -2.70
C TRP A 261 -12.03 4.21 -4.07
N PRO A 262 -10.89 4.10 -4.78
CA PRO A 262 -10.81 4.60 -6.12
C PRO A 262 -11.39 3.59 -7.13
N VAL A 263 -12.06 4.08 -8.18
CA VAL A 263 -12.77 3.25 -9.16
C VAL A 263 -12.33 3.58 -10.58
N GLY A 264 -11.96 2.54 -11.33
CA GLY A 264 -11.47 2.63 -12.70
C GLY A 264 -12.54 2.99 -13.71
N VAL A 265 -12.15 3.05 -14.98
CA VAL A 265 -13.05 3.43 -16.08
C VAL A 265 -13.91 2.25 -16.52
N LEU A 266 -14.96 2.55 -17.28
CA LEU A 266 -15.71 1.55 -18.03
C LEU A 266 -14.83 0.88 -19.08
N GLU A 267 -15.24 -0.31 -19.51
CA GLU A 267 -14.61 -0.96 -20.66
C GLU A 267 -14.72 -0.08 -21.92
N GLU A 268 -13.66 -0.10 -22.74
CA GLU A 268 -13.58 0.69 -23.97
C GLU A 268 -14.77 0.40 -24.91
N GLY A 269 -15.27 1.45 -25.57
CA GLY A 269 -16.36 1.33 -26.56
C GLY A 269 -17.78 1.36 -25.99
N LEU A 270 -17.97 1.51 -24.67
CA LEU A 270 -19.30 1.55 -24.05
C LEU A 270 -19.95 2.92 -23.96
N GLY A 271 -19.25 3.95 -24.43
CA GLY A 271 -19.66 5.34 -24.30
C GLY A 271 -19.46 5.84 -22.86
N ASN A 272 -20.25 6.85 -22.48
CA ASN A 272 -20.14 7.53 -21.20
C ASN A 272 -21.37 7.24 -20.32
N SER A 273 -21.15 7.15 -19.01
CA SER A 273 -22.16 6.97 -17.97
C SER A 273 -22.72 8.28 -17.40
N SER A 274 -22.34 9.46 -17.92
CA SER A 274 -22.81 10.74 -17.40
C SER A 274 -24.33 10.79 -17.23
N GLY A 275 -24.77 11.31 -16.09
CA GLY A 275 -26.18 11.36 -15.70
C GLY A 275 -26.70 10.09 -15.01
N LEU A 276 -25.93 8.99 -14.96
CA LEU A 276 -26.31 7.77 -14.26
C LEU A 276 -25.78 7.79 -12.81
N ASN A 277 -26.70 7.94 -11.87
CA ASN A 277 -26.36 8.15 -10.45
C ASN A 277 -25.76 6.92 -9.77
N ASN A 278 -26.04 5.71 -10.25
CA ASN A 278 -25.59 4.44 -9.65
C ASN A 278 -24.42 3.79 -10.42
N ILE A 279 -23.79 4.51 -11.35
CA ILE A 279 -22.52 4.10 -11.97
C ILE A 279 -21.39 4.93 -11.37
N TYR A 280 -20.31 4.24 -11.01
CA TYR A 280 -19.21 4.80 -10.23
C TYR A 280 -17.87 4.74 -10.97
N ASP A 281 -17.87 4.59 -12.29
CA ASP A 281 -16.63 4.57 -13.06
C ASP A 281 -15.88 5.92 -12.96
N ASN A 282 -14.55 5.87 -13.04
CA ASN A 282 -13.67 7.04 -12.96
C ASN A 282 -14.01 7.97 -11.78
N SER A 283 -14.22 7.36 -10.62
CA SER A 283 -14.74 8.03 -9.43
C SER A 283 -13.95 7.65 -8.19
N ILE A 284 -14.09 8.47 -7.16
CA ILE A 284 -13.85 8.07 -5.77
C ILE A 284 -15.20 7.78 -5.14
N VAL A 285 -15.30 6.68 -4.39
CA VAL A 285 -16.46 6.36 -3.57
C VAL A 285 -16.09 6.37 -2.10
N ALA A 286 -16.87 7.08 -1.28
CA ALA A 286 -16.84 6.92 0.16
C ALA A 286 -17.88 5.87 0.56
N LEU A 287 -17.45 4.86 1.32
CA LEU A 287 -18.27 3.72 1.73
C LEU A 287 -18.28 3.63 3.26
N ASN A 288 -19.42 3.23 3.81
CA ASN A 288 -19.51 2.80 5.20
C ASN A 288 -18.84 1.41 5.34
N PRO A 289 -17.81 1.25 6.18
CA PRO A 289 -17.06 -0.01 6.33
C PRO A 289 -17.88 -1.18 6.88
N ASN A 290 -18.99 -0.90 7.57
CA ASN A 290 -19.80 -1.94 8.20
C ASN A 290 -20.77 -2.61 7.23
N ASN A 291 -21.21 -1.92 6.17
CA ASN A 291 -22.25 -2.42 5.27
C ASN A 291 -22.02 -2.11 3.77
N GLY A 292 -20.94 -1.43 3.40
CA GLY A 292 -20.61 -1.10 2.02
C GLY A 292 -21.53 -0.06 1.37
N LYS A 293 -22.42 0.61 2.13
CA LYS A 293 -23.29 1.66 1.57
C LYS A 293 -22.48 2.89 1.20
N VAL A 294 -22.78 3.46 0.04
CA VAL A 294 -22.18 4.71 -0.43
C VAL A 294 -22.63 5.88 0.45
N ILE A 295 -21.66 6.64 0.94
CA ILE A 295 -21.85 7.90 1.65
C ILE A 295 -21.87 9.05 0.64
N TRP A 296 -20.85 9.12 -0.21
CA TRP A 296 -20.78 10.06 -1.33
C TRP A 296 -19.95 9.46 -2.47
N LYS A 297 -20.08 10.07 -3.67
CA LYS A 297 -19.22 9.78 -4.81
C LYS A 297 -18.70 11.06 -5.45
N THR A 298 -17.51 11.00 -6.03
CA THR A 298 -16.89 12.10 -6.77
C THR A 298 -16.44 11.60 -8.12
N LYS A 299 -17.09 12.05 -9.20
CA LYS A 299 -16.68 11.78 -10.59
C LYS A 299 -15.51 12.69 -10.95
N LEU A 300 -14.42 12.13 -11.48
CA LEU A 300 -13.18 12.90 -11.75
C LEU A 300 -13.09 13.43 -13.19
N ALA A 301 -13.63 12.68 -14.15
CA ALA A 301 -13.83 13.10 -15.53
C ALA A 301 -14.93 12.26 -16.19
N ASP A 302 -15.79 12.89 -17.00
CA ASP A 302 -16.87 12.24 -17.74
C ASP A 302 -16.39 11.48 -18.98
N SER A 303 -15.38 12.00 -19.68
CA SER A 303 -14.78 11.35 -20.83
C SER A 303 -13.28 11.62 -20.89
N MET A 304 -12.54 10.62 -21.35
CA MET A 304 -11.08 10.69 -21.50
C MET A 304 -10.68 9.94 -22.77
N PRO A 305 -9.59 10.37 -23.44
CA PRO A 305 -9.13 9.77 -24.69
C PRO A 305 -8.59 8.34 -24.52
N PHE A 306 -8.21 7.95 -23.29
CA PHE A 306 -7.62 6.65 -22.97
C PHE A 306 -8.19 6.06 -21.68
N ASP A 307 -7.84 4.79 -21.44
CA ASP A 307 -8.05 3.99 -20.23
C ASP A 307 -7.25 4.53 -19.01
N TRP A 308 -7.59 5.75 -18.60
CA TRP A 308 -7.03 6.39 -17.41
C TRP A 308 -7.91 6.09 -16.21
N ASP A 309 -7.80 4.88 -15.64
CA ASP A 309 -8.50 4.57 -14.38
C ASP A 309 -8.14 5.58 -13.29
N ALA A 310 -9.10 5.88 -12.41
CA ALA A 310 -8.86 6.64 -11.19
C ALA A 310 -8.27 5.83 -10.03
N ASN A 311 -7.72 4.64 -10.28
CA ASN A 311 -7.30 3.67 -9.25
C ASN A 311 -6.09 4.14 -8.41
N GLU A 312 -5.58 5.36 -8.58
CA GLU A 312 -4.42 5.87 -7.87
C GLU A 312 -4.66 5.97 -6.35
N PRO A 313 -3.62 5.85 -5.51
CA PRO A 313 -3.76 5.94 -4.06
C PRO A 313 -4.35 7.27 -3.59
N LEU A 314 -5.27 7.20 -2.62
CA LEU A 314 -6.00 8.34 -2.07
C LEU A 314 -5.34 8.80 -0.77
N VAL A 315 -4.41 9.75 -0.83
CA VAL A 315 -3.70 10.19 0.38
C VAL A 315 -4.60 11.07 1.24
N LEU A 316 -4.96 10.57 2.43
CA LEU A 316 -5.74 11.30 3.40
C LEU A 316 -4.81 12.13 4.28
N THR A 317 -5.04 13.43 4.34
CA THR A 317 -4.30 14.33 5.23
C THR A 317 -5.14 15.53 5.60
N ASP A 318 -4.66 16.31 6.57
CA ASP A 318 -5.27 17.57 6.97
C ASP A 318 -4.35 18.70 6.49
N VAL A 319 -4.92 19.71 5.82
CA VAL A 319 -4.18 20.89 5.30
C VAL A 319 -4.78 22.17 5.87
N VAL A 320 -3.96 23.20 6.05
CA VAL A 320 -4.43 24.54 6.43
C VAL A 320 -4.68 25.35 5.16
N MET A 321 -5.92 25.75 4.91
CA MET A 321 -6.29 26.65 3.82
C MET A 321 -7.05 27.84 4.39
N ASP A 322 -6.58 29.06 4.10
CA ASP A 322 -7.18 30.30 4.60
C ASP A 322 -7.33 30.31 6.14
N GLY A 323 -6.37 29.72 6.85
CA GLY A 323 -6.38 29.58 8.31
C GLY A 323 -7.32 28.48 8.83
N ILE A 324 -8.01 27.74 7.96
CA ILE A 324 -8.96 26.68 8.32
C ILE A 324 -8.32 25.31 8.06
N ASN A 325 -8.33 24.44 9.07
CA ASN A 325 -7.98 23.03 8.91
C ASN A 325 -9.04 22.32 8.05
N LYS A 326 -8.64 21.83 6.88
CA LYS A 326 -9.47 21.04 5.98
C LYS A 326 -8.99 19.61 5.94
N LYS A 327 -9.95 18.68 6.07
CA LYS A 327 -9.76 17.25 5.92
C LYS A 327 -9.83 16.90 4.43
N VAL A 328 -8.71 16.51 3.83
CA VAL A 328 -8.61 16.37 2.38
C VAL A 328 -8.14 14.99 1.92
N ILE A 329 -8.43 14.70 0.66
CA ILE A 329 -7.78 13.66 -0.16
C ILE A 329 -6.87 14.37 -1.16
N LEU A 330 -5.62 13.96 -1.23
CA LEU A 330 -4.67 14.33 -2.27
C LEU A 330 -4.66 13.21 -3.30
N LEU A 331 -4.95 13.54 -4.56
CA LEU A 331 -4.98 12.58 -5.66
C LEU A 331 -4.23 13.13 -6.87
N ALA A 332 -3.12 12.52 -7.25
CA ALA A 332 -2.56 12.68 -8.59
C ALA A 332 -3.17 11.61 -9.49
N HIS A 333 -3.94 12.02 -10.50
CA HIS A 333 -4.69 11.11 -11.36
C HIS A 333 -3.92 10.80 -12.65
N ARG A 334 -4.18 9.65 -13.28
CA ARG A 334 -3.58 9.29 -14.58
C ARG A 334 -3.81 10.30 -15.69
N ASN A 335 -4.83 11.14 -15.58
CA ASN A 335 -5.18 12.13 -16.59
C ASN A 335 -4.28 13.37 -16.58
N GLY A 336 -3.33 13.48 -15.63
CA GLY A 336 -2.41 14.61 -15.51
C GLY A 336 -2.86 15.72 -14.56
N LEU A 337 -4.04 15.56 -13.94
CA LEU A 337 -4.55 16.50 -12.95
C LEU A 337 -4.31 16.00 -11.52
N PHE A 338 -3.85 16.91 -10.68
CA PHE A 338 -3.83 16.80 -9.23
C PHE A 338 -5.14 17.36 -8.70
N TYR A 339 -5.82 16.60 -7.86
CA TYR A 339 -7.09 16.94 -7.25
C TYR A 339 -6.89 17.11 -5.74
N LEU A 340 -7.38 18.22 -5.22
CA LEU A 340 -7.61 18.42 -3.80
C LEU A 340 -9.10 18.27 -3.53
N ILE A 341 -9.48 17.28 -2.72
CA ILE A 341 -10.88 16.92 -2.49
C ILE A 341 -11.17 16.99 -0.99
N ASP A 342 -12.28 17.62 -0.61
CA ASP A 342 -12.77 17.58 0.77
C ASP A 342 -13.26 16.16 1.08
N ARG A 343 -12.59 15.45 2.00
CA ARG A 343 -12.88 14.03 2.24
C ARG A 343 -14.18 13.78 3.01
N VAL A 344 -14.79 14.83 3.56
CA VAL A 344 -16.04 14.73 4.31
C VAL A 344 -17.23 14.79 3.35
N SER A 345 -17.20 15.74 2.42
CA SER A 345 -18.28 16.00 1.46
C SER A 345 -18.10 15.37 0.09
N GLY A 346 -16.87 14.98 -0.28
CA GLY A 346 -16.51 14.54 -1.63
C GLY A 346 -16.38 15.69 -2.63
N LYS A 347 -16.50 16.95 -2.21
CA LYS A 347 -16.40 18.10 -3.11
C LYS A 347 -14.94 18.30 -3.55
N ILE A 348 -14.71 18.38 -4.87
CA ILE A 348 -13.44 18.85 -5.42
C ILE A 348 -13.26 20.31 -5.02
N ILE A 349 -12.21 20.61 -4.27
CA ILE A 349 -11.83 21.97 -3.88
C ILE A 349 -11.19 22.66 -5.09
N PHE A 350 -10.21 22.02 -5.71
CA PHE A 350 -9.67 22.41 -7.01
C PHE A 350 -9.02 21.21 -7.72
N SER A 351 -8.74 21.38 -9.01
CA SER A 351 -7.81 20.54 -9.75
C SER A 351 -6.80 21.38 -10.53
N LYS A 352 -5.59 20.87 -10.70
CA LYS A 352 -4.49 21.57 -11.40
C LYS A 352 -3.57 20.58 -12.10
N SER A 353 -3.03 20.94 -13.26
CA SER A 353 -2.05 20.09 -13.95
C SER A 353 -0.79 19.92 -13.11
N PHE A 354 -0.31 18.68 -12.95
CA PHE A 354 1.01 18.40 -12.37
C PHE A 354 2.04 17.95 -13.42
N ILE A 355 1.63 17.86 -14.69
CA ILE A 355 2.50 17.59 -15.83
C ILE A 355 2.76 18.86 -16.65
N LYS A 356 3.88 18.88 -17.38
CA LYS A 356 4.31 20.04 -18.19
C LYS A 356 3.40 20.26 -19.39
N LYS A 357 2.99 19.18 -20.07
CA LYS A 357 2.10 19.22 -21.23
C LYS A 357 0.81 18.49 -20.90
N LEU A 358 -0.29 19.22 -20.73
CA LEU A 358 -1.63 18.66 -20.60
C LEU A 358 -2.43 18.95 -21.86
N ASN A 359 -2.82 17.91 -22.59
CA ASN A 359 -3.61 18.03 -23.80
C ASN A 359 -4.42 16.74 -24.03
N TRP A 360 -5.75 16.79 -23.96
CA TRP A 360 -6.58 15.60 -24.17
C TRP A 360 -7.06 15.44 -25.63
N SER A 361 -6.44 16.13 -26.59
CA SER A 361 -6.75 16.00 -28.02
C SER A 361 -6.27 14.67 -28.62
N SER A 362 -6.99 14.11 -29.60
CA SER A 362 -6.76 12.75 -30.11
C SER A 362 -5.48 12.52 -30.93
N LYS A 363 -4.82 13.56 -31.45
CA LYS A 363 -3.59 13.40 -32.26
C LYS A 363 -2.32 13.37 -31.41
N ASP A 364 -2.24 14.28 -30.43
CA ASP A 364 -1.08 14.46 -29.55
C ASP A 364 -1.53 14.52 -28.09
N THR A 365 -2.21 13.46 -27.64
CA THR A 365 -2.70 13.37 -26.26
C THR A 365 -1.52 13.33 -25.28
N CYS A 366 -1.56 14.20 -24.26
CA CYS A 366 -0.68 14.27 -23.11
C CYS A 366 -1.55 14.31 -21.82
N PRO A 367 -1.38 13.39 -20.86
CA PRO A 367 -0.34 12.36 -20.84
C PRO A 367 -0.53 11.28 -21.92
N ALA A 368 0.46 10.42 -22.13
CA ALA A 368 0.33 9.28 -23.03
C ALA A 368 -0.70 8.25 -22.51
N ARG A 369 -0.93 7.17 -23.27
CA ARG A 369 -1.88 6.09 -22.92
C ARG A 369 -1.70 5.54 -21.49
N TRP A 370 -0.47 5.50 -20.97
CA TRP A 370 -0.18 5.01 -19.60
C TRP A 370 -0.63 5.95 -18.48
N GLY A 371 -0.97 7.20 -18.82
CA GLY A 371 -1.28 8.25 -17.87
C GLY A 371 -0.03 8.96 -17.33
N ALA A 372 -0.27 10.07 -16.63
CA ALA A 372 0.76 10.87 -15.96
C ALA A 372 1.29 10.22 -14.68
N THR A 373 0.57 9.24 -14.14
CA THR A 373 0.97 8.41 -13.01
C THR A 373 0.13 7.12 -13.05
N ASN A 374 0.26 6.25 -12.05
CA ASN A 374 -0.35 4.91 -12.07
C ASN A 374 -0.46 4.33 -10.65
N TRP A 375 -0.25 3.02 -10.47
CA TRP A 375 -0.23 2.36 -9.15
C TRP A 375 0.89 2.81 -8.19
N MET A 376 1.84 3.61 -8.67
CA MET A 376 3.01 4.08 -7.93
C MET A 376 2.55 4.88 -6.71
N SER A 377 2.86 4.40 -5.52
CA SER A 377 2.32 5.03 -4.31
C SER A 377 3.03 6.35 -4.01
N PRO A 378 2.30 7.44 -3.78
CA PRO A 378 2.87 8.72 -3.39
C PRO A 378 3.15 8.76 -1.87
N SER A 379 3.71 9.86 -1.41
CA SER A 379 3.91 10.15 0.02
C SER A 379 3.65 11.62 0.31
N PHE A 380 3.09 11.95 1.46
CA PHE A 380 2.96 13.31 1.96
C PHE A 380 3.74 13.47 3.25
N SER A 381 4.65 14.43 3.31
CA SER A 381 5.43 14.71 4.53
C SER A 381 4.85 15.91 5.28
N PRO A 382 4.34 15.71 6.51
CA PRO A 382 3.91 16.82 7.36
C PRO A 382 5.05 17.79 7.71
N ALA A 383 6.31 17.32 7.67
CA ALA A 383 7.47 18.15 8.01
C ALA A 383 7.82 19.18 6.94
N THR A 384 7.54 18.88 5.67
CA THR A 384 7.75 19.80 4.54
C THR A 384 6.45 20.39 4.01
N ASN A 385 5.31 19.81 4.38
CA ASN A 385 4.00 20.06 3.79
C ASN A 385 3.99 19.84 2.26
N LEU A 386 4.74 18.84 1.78
CA LEU A 386 4.83 18.51 0.35
C LEU A 386 4.30 17.10 0.07
N PHE A 387 3.59 16.98 -1.04
CA PHE A 387 3.13 15.73 -1.63
C PHE A 387 4.11 15.30 -2.73
N TYR A 388 4.75 14.15 -2.54
CA TYR A 388 5.71 13.57 -3.46
C TYR A 388 5.04 12.51 -4.33
N VAL A 389 5.17 12.65 -5.65
CA VAL A 389 4.53 11.76 -6.62
C VAL A 389 5.47 11.39 -7.76
N MET A 390 5.33 10.15 -8.22
CA MET A 390 5.98 9.64 -9.42
C MET A 390 5.19 10.06 -10.64
N VAL A 391 5.85 10.69 -11.60
CA VAL A 391 5.22 11.33 -12.76
C VAL A 391 5.83 10.81 -14.05
N LEU A 392 4.97 10.44 -14.99
CA LEU A 392 5.29 10.15 -16.38
C LEU A 392 4.99 11.41 -17.20
N GLU A 393 6.04 12.03 -17.74
CA GLU A 393 5.95 13.15 -18.66
C GLU A 393 6.08 12.63 -20.09
N GLY A 394 5.01 12.67 -20.86
CA GLY A 394 5.04 12.25 -22.26
C GLY A 394 3.68 12.31 -22.92
N CYS A 395 3.67 12.16 -24.23
CA CYS A 395 2.49 12.26 -25.08
C CYS A 395 2.40 11.05 -26.01
N THR A 396 1.32 10.91 -26.77
CA THR A 396 1.11 9.75 -27.66
C THR A 396 2.27 9.55 -28.65
N ASN A 397 2.85 10.63 -29.16
CA ASN A 397 3.94 10.61 -30.13
C ASN A 397 5.30 11.03 -29.53
N GLU A 398 5.40 11.13 -28.20
CA GLU A 398 6.63 11.50 -27.48
C GLU A 398 6.96 10.45 -26.41
N PRO A 399 8.21 10.01 -26.25
CA PRO A 399 8.55 9.02 -25.24
C PRO A 399 8.30 9.57 -23.83
N ASN A 400 7.79 8.73 -22.92
CA ASN A 400 7.65 9.14 -21.52
C ASN A 400 9.03 9.25 -20.85
N THR A 401 9.24 10.32 -20.08
CA THR A 401 10.29 10.43 -19.07
C THR A 401 9.69 10.26 -17.68
N LEU A 402 10.44 9.66 -16.76
CA LEU A 402 9.99 9.40 -15.39
C LEU A 402 10.56 10.47 -14.45
N HIS A 403 9.76 10.96 -13.52
CA HIS A 403 10.08 12.06 -12.62
C HIS A 403 9.59 11.77 -11.21
N ILE A 404 10.25 12.39 -10.21
CA ILE A 404 9.68 12.60 -8.89
C ILE A 404 9.38 14.09 -8.77
N LYS A 405 8.13 14.44 -8.46
CA LYS A 405 7.74 15.82 -8.22
C LYS A 405 7.27 16.01 -6.80
N ALA A 406 7.60 17.15 -6.21
CA ALA A 406 6.93 17.65 -5.02
C ALA A 406 5.87 18.67 -5.41
N ILE A 407 4.68 18.51 -4.87
CA ILE A 407 3.54 19.38 -5.06
C ILE A 407 3.16 19.98 -3.71
N GLU A 408 2.94 21.29 -3.67
CA GLU A 408 2.32 21.95 -2.53
C GLU A 408 0.81 21.66 -2.54
N PRO A 409 0.24 20.97 -1.53
CA PRO A 409 -1.12 20.46 -1.62
C PRO A 409 -2.22 21.52 -1.77
N THR A 410 -2.02 22.72 -1.23
CA THR A 410 -3.05 23.78 -1.16
C THR A 410 -3.13 24.64 -2.41
N SER A 411 -2.04 24.73 -3.18
CA SER A 411 -1.96 25.47 -4.44
C SER A 411 -1.92 24.55 -5.67
N GLY A 412 -1.54 23.29 -5.48
CA GLY A 412 -1.25 22.33 -6.54
C GLY A 412 0.02 22.67 -7.33
N ASP A 413 0.85 23.59 -6.86
CA ASP A 413 2.09 23.99 -7.55
C ASP A 413 3.19 22.96 -7.36
N VAL A 414 3.91 22.68 -8.45
CA VAL A 414 5.12 21.86 -8.42
C VAL A 414 6.25 22.70 -7.82
N VAL A 415 6.73 22.29 -6.64
CA VAL A 415 7.81 22.98 -5.90
C VAL A 415 9.18 22.59 -6.44
N TRP A 416 9.35 21.32 -6.77
CA TRP A 416 10.55 20.81 -7.44
C TRP A 416 10.23 19.58 -8.29
N ASP A 417 11.07 19.33 -9.30
CA ASP A 417 10.94 18.26 -10.29
C ASP A 417 12.31 17.60 -10.52
N TYR A 418 12.45 16.35 -10.09
CA TYR A 418 13.66 15.55 -10.28
C TYR A 418 13.47 14.52 -11.41
N PRO A 419 14.18 14.65 -12.54
CA PRO A 419 14.13 13.66 -13.62
C PRO A 419 14.87 12.37 -13.21
N LEU A 420 14.20 11.23 -13.31
CA LEU A 420 14.76 9.91 -13.06
C LEU A 420 15.44 9.36 -14.31
N ARG A 421 16.55 8.62 -14.10
CA ARG A 421 17.32 8.02 -15.20
C ARG A 421 16.75 6.67 -15.63
N GLY A 422 16.99 6.30 -16.89
CA GLY A 422 16.74 4.96 -17.42
C GLY A 422 15.35 4.75 -18.01
N SER A 423 14.89 3.49 -18.00
CA SER A 423 13.65 3.08 -18.67
C SER A 423 12.40 3.63 -17.99
N ASN A 424 11.45 4.12 -18.78
CA ASN A 424 10.10 4.48 -18.32
C ASN A 424 9.20 3.28 -18.00
N LEU A 425 9.71 2.05 -18.14
CA LEU A 425 9.00 0.84 -17.72
C LEU A 425 8.99 0.69 -16.20
N ALA A 426 9.97 1.26 -15.49
CA ALA A 426 9.97 1.25 -14.03
C ALA A 426 8.81 2.07 -13.48
N ALA A 427 8.23 1.59 -12.39
CA ALA A 427 7.14 2.24 -11.71
C ALA A 427 7.26 2.02 -10.20
N PRO A 428 8.36 2.51 -9.59
CA PRO A 428 8.54 2.45 -8.15
C PRO A 428 7.57 3.41 -7.47
N GLY A 429 7.18 3.13 -6.23
CA GLY A 429 6.52 4.13 -5.39
C GLY A 429 7.52 4.97 -4.61
N ILE A 430 7.01 5.89 -3.78
CA ILE A 430 7.79 6.82 -2.97
C ILE A 430 7.60 6.50 -1.49
N LEU A 431 8.68 6.61 -0.72
CA LEU A 431 8.68 6.72 0.73
C LEU A 431 9.27 8.07 1.11
N SER A 432 8.69 8.78 2.07
CA SER A 432 9.36 9.89 2.75
C SER A 432 9.48 9.65 4.24
N THR A 433 10.46 10.28 4.89
CA THR A 433 10.69 10.06 6.34
C THR A 433 10.91 11.35 7.13
N GLY A 434 10.71 11.27 8.45
CA GLY A 434 11.04 12.33 9.41
C GLY A 434 12.52 12.72 9.43
N GLY A 435 13.39 11.91 8.83
CA GLY A 435 14.80 12.26 8.57
C GLY A 435 15.01 13.30 7.46
N GLY A 436 13.95 13.72 6.76
CA GLY A 436 14.03 14.73 5.70
C GLY A 436 14.49 14.16 4.35
N ILE A 437 14.16 12.90 4.08
CA ILE A 437 14.53 12.21 2.83
C ILE A 437 13.31 11.69 2.07
N VAL A 438 13.45 11.58 0.75
CA VAL A 438 12.53 10.90 -0.17
C VAL A 438 13.28 9.75 -0.82
N PHE A 439 12.80 8.52 -0.67
CA PHE A 439 13.41 7.28 -1.17
C PHE A 439 12.53 6.64 -2.24
N SER A 440 13.10 6.33 -3.40
CA SER A 440 12.40 5.73 -4.54
C SER A 440 13.39 5.01 -5.47
N GLY A 441 12.87 4.31 -6.47
CA GLY A 441 13.65 3.70 -7.55
C GLY A 441 13.76 4.58 -8.80
N GLU A 442 14.69 4.21 -9.67
CA GLU A 442 14.87 4.75 -11.01
C GLU A 442 14.64 3.67 -12.08
N GLY A 443 14.34 4.13 -13.30
CA GLY A 443 14.31 3.30 -14.51
C GLY A 443 15.63 2.63 -14.88
N SER A 444 16.73 3.10 -14.28
CA SER A 444 18.09 2.60 -14.45
C SER A 444 18.39 1.38 -13.56
N GLY A 445 17.46 1.01 -12.66
CA GLY A 445 17.66 0.00 -11.62
C GLY A 445 18.36 0.54 -10.36
N HIS A 446 18.63 1.85 -10.29
CA HIS A 446 19.12 2.48 -9.07
C HIS A 446 17.98 2.72 -8.09
N MET A 447 18.29 2.62 -6.80
CA MET A 447 17.55 3.34 -5.77
C MET A 447 18.18 4.71 -5.59
N VAL A 448 17.36 5.72 -5.37
CA VAL A 448 17.78 7.11 -5.14
C VAL A 448 17.18 7.63 -3.84
N ILE A 449 17.96 8.47 -3.15
CA ILE A 449 17.48 9.27 -2.05
C ILE A 449 17.66 10.74 -2.41
N LEU A 450 16.55 11.47 -2.33
CA LEU A 450 16.50 12.91 -2.51
C LEU A 450 16.32 13.61 -1.17
N ASN A 451 16.86 14.81 -1.03
CA ASN A 451 16.50 15.72 0.05
C ASN A 451 15.02 16.12 -0.12
N ALA A 452 14.21 15.89 0.91
CA ALA A 452 12.77 16.05 0.85
C ALA A 452 12.32 17.51 0.57
N LYS A 453 13.14 18.50 0.92
CA LYS A 453 12.81 19.91 0.79
C LYS A 453 13.05 20.45 -0.63
N ASN A 454 14.15 20.05 -1.26
CA ASN A 454 14.61 20.67 -2.51
C ASN A 454 14.77 19.69 -3.69
N GLY A 455 14.58 18.38 -3.48
CA GLY A 455 14.68 17.38 -4.53
C GLY A 455 16.11 17.02 -4.96
N GLU A 456 17.14 17.54 -4.27
CA GLU A 456 18.54 17.24 -4.58
C GLU A 456 18.85 15.77 -4.29
N LYS A 457 19.44 15.05 -5.26
CA LYS A 457 19.91 13.68 -5.04
C LYS A 457 21.13 13.68 -4.12
N ILE A 458 21.00 12.98 -2.99
CA ILE A 458 22.06 12.89 -1.97
C ILE A 458 22.68 11.49 -1.85
N TRP A 459 22.05 10.47 -2.45
CA TRP A 459 22.55 9.10 -2.46
C TRP A 459 21.89 8.28 -3.57
N ASP A 460 22.60 7.29 -4.09
CA ASP A 460 22.05 6.26 -4.96
C ASP A 460 22.81 4.93 -4.86
N PHE A 461 22.15 3.85 -5.27
CA PHE A 461 22.71 2.50 -5.31
C PHE A 461 22.08 1.67 -6.42
N ASN A 462 22.89 1.02 -7.26
CA ASN A 462 22.41 0.15 -8.32
C ASN A 462 22.01 -1.24 -7.78
N THR A 463 20.73 -1.59 -7.88
CA THR A 463 20.22 -2.91 -7.46
C THR A 463 20.45 -4.00 -8.51
N GLY A 464 20.80 -3.64 -9.75
CA GLY A 464 20.91 -4.55 -10.88
C GLY A 464 19.58 -5.03 -11.46
N LYS A 465 18.43 -4.54 -10.95
CA LYS A 465 17.07 -4.94 -11.36
C LYS A 465 16.14 -3.73 -11.49
N THR A 466 15.13 -3.86 -12.35
CA THR A 466 14.07 -2.85 -12.50
C THR A 466 13.14 -2.85 -11.28
N ILE A 467 12.65 -1.68 -10.88
CA ILE A 467 11.91 -1.50 -9.63
C ILE A 467 10.46 -1.12 -9.94
N PHE A 468 9.52 -1.92 -9.43
CA PHE A 468 8.07 -1.74 -9.64
C PHE A 468 7.27 -1.68 -8.33
N ALA A 469 7.95 -1.83 -7.20
CA ALA A 469 7.37 -1.83 -5.86
C ALA A 469 7.62 -0.49 -5.16
N SER A 470 6.81 -0.22 -4.14
CA SER A 470 6.99 0.96 -3.29
C SER A 470 7.91 0.60 -2.11
N PRO A 471 8.92 1.42 -1.80
CA PRO A 471 9.82 1.15 -0.68
C PRO A 471 9.13 1.35 0.68
N VAL A 472 9.62 0.66 1.71
CA VAL A 472 9.15 0.74 3.11
C VAL A 472 10.30 1.07 4.06
N THR A 473 9.99 1.51 5.28
CA THR A 473 10.95 1.66 6.36
C THR A 473 10.38 1.12 7.66
N TYR A 474 11.25 0.60 8.53
CA TYR A 474 10.87 0.03 9.81
C TYR A 474 12.07 0.06 10.77
N LEU A 475 11.79 -0.12 12.05
CA LEU A 475 12.77 -0.44 13.07
C LEU A 475 12.88 -1.94 13.23
N SER A 476 14.11 -2.43 13.33
CA SER A 476 14.39 -3.78 13.84
C SER A 476 15.66 -3.70 14.67
N GLN A 477 15.63 -4.28 15.89
CA GLN A 477 16.74 -4.19 16.84
C GLN A 477 17.23 -2.74 17.04
N GLU A 478 16.26 -1.83 17.21
CA GLU A 478 16.45 -0.38 17.38
C GLU A 478 17.14 0.34 16.20
N GLN A 479 17.35 -0.34 15.08
CA GLN A 479 17.94 0.24 13.88
C GLN A 479 16.88 0.48 12.81
N GLN A 480 16.91 1.67 12.20
CA GLN A 480 16.09 1.96 11.02
C GLN A 480 16.65 1.26 9.78
N PHE A 481 15.76 0.61 9.04
CA PHE A 481 16.01 0.00 7.74
C PHE A 481 15.16 0.64 6.66
N LEU A 482 15.66 0.61 5.42
CA LEU A 482 14.92 0.91 4.20
C LEU A 482 14.89 -0.35 3.34
N SER A 483 13.72 -0.79 2.89
CA SER A 483 13.59 -2.01 2.07
C SER A 483 12.74 -1.76 0.83
N VAL A 484 13.06 -2.44 -0.25
CA VAL A 484 12.32 -2.38 -1.52
C VAL A 484 12.46 -3.71 -2.27
N VAL A 485 11.47 -4.03 -3.09
CA VAL A 485 11.58 -5.14 -4.04
C VAL A 485 12.06 -4.60 -5.40
N ALA A 486 13.22 -5.08 -5.85
CA ALA A 486 13.80 -4.81 -7.15
C ALA A 486 13.79 -6.09 -7.99
N GLY A 487 12.98 -6.15 -9.05
CA GLY A 487 12.68 -7.39 -9.76
C GLY A 487 12.04 -8.42 -8.83
N SER A 488 12.81 -9.44 -8.47
CA SER A 488 12.45 -10.50 -7.52
C SER A 488 13.27 -10.44 -6.22
N ASP A 489 14.12 -9.44 -6.05
CA ASP A 489 15.06 -9.33 -4.94
C ASP A 489 14.55 -8.30 -3.93
N VAL A 490 14.40 -8.71 -2.68
CA VAL A 490 14.23 -7.76 -1.56
C VAL A 490 15.60 -7.24 -1.20
N VAL A 491 15.80 -5.93 -1.39
CA VAL A 491 17.06 -5.25 -1.05
C VAL A 491 16.81 -4.36 0.15
N THR A 492 17.60 -4.58 1.21
CA THR A 492 17.46 -3.85 2.48
C THR A 492 18.73 -3.10 2.83
N PHE A 493 18.57 -1.84 3.21
CA PHE A 493 19.64 -0.92 3.57
C PHE A 493 19.51 -0.49 5.04
N GLY A 494 20.63 -0.13 5.64
CA GLY A 494 20.68 0.45 6.97
C GLY A 494 22.02 1.13 7.21
N LEU A 495 22.12 1.98 8.24
CA LEU A 495 23.39 2.64 8.56
C LEU A 495 24.45 1.62 8.99
N TYR A 496 25.65 1.77 8.46
CA TYR A 496 26.86 1.11 8.97
C TYR A 496 27.13 1.65 10.38
N ARG A 497 27.32 0.73 11.34
CA ARG A 497 27.60 1.07 12.74
C ARG A 497 29.10 1.25 12.92
#